data_AF-A0A0F9A3I9-F1
#
_entry.id   AF-A0A0F9A3I9-F1
#
_cell.length_a   1.000
_cell.length_b   1.000
_cell.length_c   1.000
_cell.angle_alpha   90.00
_cell.angle_beta   90.00
_cell.angle_gamma   90.00
#
_symmetry.space_group_name_H-M   'P 1'
#
loop_
_entity.id
_entity.type
_entity.pdbx_description
1 polymer ?
#
loop_
_entity_poly.entity_id
_entity_poly.type
_entity_poly.pdbx_seq_one_letter_code
_entity_poly.pdbx_strand_id
1 'polypeptide(L)'
;SVLYSEALDAKVIPTIHPSFALRYGNFLHQYYILHDLIRILKDSIAPEMNLPYREYKIAPSFNDCLEYLHQCNRSSHVAFDIELAFPTKSLVNEVGCISFSKESKDAISIPFIVGGKDYFTLEQETEIWVKIAKLLENPKVIKIAQYGFFDWTFMFERYGCRIQPTLDDTQVAQGILEPDFKRDLGFITSIHSREPYYKDESKFRKKGGTDQDYWLYNAKDSVVLQDVHPKQYNDLQQVDNVEAYDVERSLIEPLVYLTKRGLRMDKEGLKRERTRIEEGMAKVKEEIFDATNGEINNPNAHKQVQTYFYITKSIKAYTHRKTGNVTSDDTALTRIAIRGYKEADLLLKFRRLAKMRSTYYGMMLDDDDRLRCSWDFAVSGRLTSSKTLFDTGMNMQNQPKEMREYMLPDEGYLAYSIDLPQAEPRIMAYIAPEPLMQRAFENNIDIHAQTAGLIFGIP
;
A
#
# COMPACT_ATOMS: atom_id res chain seq x y z
N SER A 1 -14.64 -16.66 -10.42
CA SER A 1 -14.18 -17.31 -11.67
C SER A 1 -15.17 -18.38 -12.09
N VAL A 2 -15.17 -18.78 -13.36
CA VAL A 2 -15.88 -19.98 -13.79
C VAL A 2 -15.01 -21.19 -13.44
N LEU A 3 -15.59 -22.19 -12.81
CA LEU A 3 -14.93 -23.44 -12.42
C LEU A 3 -15.73 -24.62 -12.97
N TYR A 4 -15.09 -25.79 -13.04
CA TYR A 4 -15.80 -27.05 -13.31
C TYR A 4 -15.90 -27.87 -12.03
N SER A 5 -17.10 -28.37 -11.72
CA SER A 5 -17.33 -29.28 -10.60
C SER A 5 -17.51 -30.69 -11.13
N GLU A 6 -16.54 -31.57 -10.88
CA GLU A 6 -16.66 -33.00 -11.23
C GLU A 6 -17.84 -33.66 -10.50
N ALA A 7 -18.10 -33.26 -9.26
CA ALA A 7 -19.19 -33.82 -8.45
C ALA A 7 -20.60 -33.47 -8.99
N LEU A 8 -20.74 -32.32 -9.65
CA LEU A 8 -22.00 -31.88 -10.25
C LEU A 8 -22.04 -32.09 -11.76
N ASP A 9 -20.92 -32.52 -12.36
CA ASP A 9 -20.68 -32.54 -13.81
C ASP A 9 -21.14 -31.25 -14.50
N ALA A 10 -20.81 -30.11 -13.89
CA ALA A 10 -21.36 -28.82 -14.28
C ALA A 10 -20.37 -27.67 -14.06
N LYS A 11 -20.57 -26.62 -14.85
CA LYS A 11 -19.92 -25.33 -14.61
C LYS A 11 -20.50 -24.68 -13.36
N VAL A 12 -19.63 -24.18 -12.52
CA VAL A 12 -20.00 -23.49 -11.28
C VAL A 12 -19.33 -22.13 -11.22
N ILE A 13 -20.10 -21.14 -10.79
CA ILE A 13 -19.61 -19.80 -10.47
C ILE A 13 -19.98 -19.56 -9.01
N PRO A 14 -19.01 -19.66 -8.08
CA PRO A 14 -19.28 -19.39 -6.69
C PRO A 14 -19.63 -17.91 -6.52
N THR A 15 -20.70 -17.63 -5.80
CA THR A 15 -21.13 -16.27 -5.50
C THR A 15 -21.50 -16.13 -4.02
N ILE A 16 -21.65 -14.89 -3.58
CA ILE A 16 -22.01 -14.56 -2.20
C ILE A 16 -23.52 -14.78 -2.04
N HIS A 17 -23.90 -15.52 -1.00
CA HIS A 17 -25.31 -15.77 -0.74
C HIS A 17 -26.06 -14.44 -0.52
N PRO A 18 -27.20 -14.16 -1.19
CA PRO A 18 -27.89 -12.88 -1.11
C PRO A 18 -28.23 -12.43 0.33
N SER A 19 -28.56 -13.38 1.21
CA SER A 19 -28.83 -13.07 2.63
C SER A 19 -27.63 -12.44 3.36
N PHE A 20 -26.39 -12.65 2.89
CA PHE A 20 -25.20 -12.01 3.45
C PHE A 20 -25.14 -10.53 3.06
N ALA A 21 -25.48 -10.20 1.81
CA ALA A 21 -25.54 -8.83 1.30
C ALA A 21 -26.67 -8.01 1.97
N LEU A 22 -27.77 -8.68 2.32
CA LEU A 22 -28.92 -8.07 3.01
C LEU A 22 -28.69 -7.78 4.51
N ARG A 23 -27.58 -8.25 5.10
CA ARG A 23 -27.21 -7.89 6.48
C ARG A 23 -26.66 -6.47 6.54
N TYR A 24 -26.95 -5.76 7.63
CA TYR A 24 -26.47 -4.38 7.82
C TYR A 24 -24.96 -4.27 7.64
N GLY A 25 -24.53 -3.32 6.80
CA GLY A 25 -23.12 -3.05 6.50
C GLY A 25 -22.52 -3.82 5.32
N ASN A 26 -23.26 -4.73 4.68
CA ASN A 26 -22.74 -5.57 3.58
C ASN A 26 -23.29 -5.23 2.20
N PHE A 27 -23.99 -4.11 2.03
CA PHE A 27 -24.72 -3.79 0.80
C PHE A 27 -23.84 -3.79 -0.47
N LEU A 28 -22.56 -3.40 -0.37
CA LEU A 28 -21.61 -3.43 -1.50
C LEU A 28 -21.44 -4.84 -2.10
N HIS A 29 -21.76 -5.90 -1.36
CA HIS A 29 -21.67 -7.25 -1.90
C HIS A 29 -22.69 -7.55 -3.00
N GLN A 30 -23.74 -6.73 -3.15
CA GLN A 30 -24.67 -6.86 -4.27
C GLN A 30 -23.98 -6.72 -5.64
N TYR A 31 -22.92 -5.92 -5.72
CA TYR A 31 -22.19 -5.72 -6.96
C TYR A 31 -21.38 -6.96 -7.33
N TYR A 32 -20.78 -7.65 -6.34
CA TYR A 32 -20.15 -8.97 -6.57
C TYR A 32 -21.17 -9.96 -7.12
N ILE A 33 -22.34 -10.04 -6.48
CA ILE A 33 -23.41 -10.94 -6.91
C ILE A 33 -23.85 -10.60 -8.34
N LEU A 34 -24.00 -9.31 -8.68
CA LEU A 34 -24.37 -8.89 -10.02
C LEU A 34 -23.31 -9.29 -11.07
N HIS A 35 -22.03 -9.07 -10.79
CA HIS A 35 -20.94 -9.51 -11.67
C HIS A 35 -20.96 -11.04 -11.88
N ASP A 36 -21.16 -11.80 -10.82
CA ASP A 36 -21.25 -13.27 -10.89
C ASP A 36 -22.47 -13.71 -11.70
N LEU A 37 -23.64 -13.09 -11.50
CA LEU A 37 -24.86 -13.39 -12.27
C LEU A 37 -24.73 -13.04 -13.75
N ILE A 38 -24.12 -11.91 -14.09
CA ILE A 38 -23.81 -11.55 -15.49
C ILE A 38 -22.88 -12.59 -16.10
N ARG A 39 -21.91 -13.08 -15.35
CA ARG A 39 -21.03 -14.16 -15.82
C ARG A 39 -21.79 -15.48 -15.98
N ILE A 40 -22.66 -15.84 -15.04
CA ILE A 40 -23.53 -17.02 -15.16
C ILE A 40 -24.36 -16.95 -16.45
N LEU A 41 -24.95 -15.80 -16.75
CA LEU A 41 -25.72 -15.60 -17.98
C LEU A 41 -24.86 -15.77 -19.24
N LYS A 42 -23.63 -15.24 -19.25
CA LYS A 42 -22.71 -15.38 -20.38
C LYS A 42 -22.25 -16.83 -20.57
N ASP A 43 -21.97 -17.53 -19.47
CA ASP A 43 -21.46 -18.89 -19.49
C ASP A 43 -22.55 -19.96 -19.62
N SER A 44 -23.83 -19.63 -19.44
CA SER A 44 -24.93 -20.60 -19.65
C SER A 44 -25.22 -20.89 -21.13
N ILE A 45 -24.65 -20.10 -22.06
CA ILE A 45 -24.94 -20.16 -23.51
C ILE A 45 -24.39 -21.45 -24.16
N ALA A 46 -23.27 -21.98 -23.65
CA ALA A 46 -22.63 -23.17 -24.19
C ALA A 46 -22.22 -24.14 -23.06
N PRO A 47 -22.19 -25.46 -23.28
CA PRO A 47 -21.81 -26.42 -22.25
C PRO A 47 -20.31 -26.35 -21.90
N GLU A 48 -19.45 -26.04 -22.87
CA GLU A 48 -18.01 -26.00 -22.68
C GLU A 48 -17.52 -24.83 -21.82
N MET A 49 -16.38 -25.04 -21.17
CA MET A 49 -15.64 -24.01 -20.46
C MET A 49 -14.87 -23.16 -21.47
N ASN A 50 -15.32 -21.93 -21.68
CA ASN A 50 -14.56 -20.96 -22.47
C ASN A 50 -13.45 -20.35 -21.61
N LEU A 51 -12.32 -21.03 -21.47
CA LEU A 51 -11.15 -20.54 -20.75
C LEU A 51 -10.08 -20.03 -21.73
N PRO A 52 -9.26 -19.03 -21.34
CA PRO A 52 -8.17 -18.59 -22.18
C PRO A 52 -7.15 -19.71 -22.38
N TYR A 53 -6.73 -19.92 -23.62
CA TYR A 53 -5.58 -20.77 -23.92
C TYR A 53 -4.29 -19.98 -23.68
N ARG A 54 -3.33 -20.60 -22.99
CA ARG A 54 -2.06 -19.98 -22.60
C ARG A 54 -0.90 -20.96 -22.80
N GLU A 55 0.18 -20.49 -23.38
CA GLU A 55 1.45 -21.18 -23.49
C GLU A 55 2.43 -20.62 -22.46
N TYR A 56 2.83 -21.46 -21.50
CA TYR A 56 3.75 -21.08 -20.44
C TYR A 56 5.14 -21.66 -20.70
N LYS A 57 6.14 -20.79 -20.84
CA LYS A 57 7.55 -21.16 -20.82
C LYS A 57 8.07 -21.08 -19.39
N ILE A 58 7.87 -22.16 -18.64
CA ILE A 58 8.45 -22.38 -17.31
C ILE A 58 9.70 -23.25 -17.45
N ALA A 59 10.73 -22.98 -16.66
CA ALA A 59 12.06 -23.58 -16.83
C ALA A 59 12.70 -23.35 -18.22
N PRO A 60 12.74 -22.10 -18.72
CA PRO A 60 13.33 -21.81 -20.03
C PRO A 60 14.83 -22.13 -20.08
N SER A 61 15.34 -22.46 -21.26
CA SER A 61 16.78 -22.45 -21.50
C SER A 61 17.29 -21.01 -21.61
N PHE A 62 18.61 -20.82 -21.52
CA PHE A 62 19.25 -19.52 -21.74
C PHE A 62 18.84 -18.89 -23.09
N ASN A 63 18.80 -19.69 -24.15
CA ASN A 63 18.41 -19.21 -25.48
C ASN A 63 16.93 -18.83 -25.55
N ASP A 64 16.05 -19.58 -24.87
CA ASP A 64 14.62 -19.22 -24.77
C ASP A 64 14.43 -17.86 -24.11
N CYS A 65 15.19 -17.58 -23.04
CA CYS A 65 15.18 -16.28 -22.36
C CYS A 65 15.58 -15.15 -23.31
N LEU A 66 16.70 -15.29 -24.01
CA LEU A 66 17.20 -14.26 -24.94
C LEU A 66 16.22 -14.01 -26.10
N GLU A 67 15.67 -15.08 -26.67
CA GLU A 67 14.71 -14.96 -27.77
C GLU A 67 13.42 -14.28 -27.31
N TYR A 68 12.86 -14.70 -26.16
CA TYR A 68 11.62 -14.12 -25.65
C TYR A 68 11.80 -12.65 -25.28
N LEU A 69 12.89 -12.28 -24.59
CA LEU A 69 13.20 -10.88 -24.27
C LEU A 69 13.40 -10.03 -25.52
N HIS A 70 14.02 -10.58 -26.58
CA HIS A 70 14.13 -9.89 -27.86
C HIS A 70 12.76 -9.64 -28.51
N GLN A 71 11.84 -10.60 -28.43
CA GLN A 71 10.46 -10.43 -28.92
C GLN A 71 9.70 -9.37 -28.10
N CYS A 72 9.78 -9.42 -26.77
CA CYS A 72 9.20 -8.39 -25.90
C CYS A 72 9.71 -6.99 -26.25
N ASN A 73 11.00 -6.85 -26.52
CA ASN A 73 11.62 -5.55 -26.83
C ASN A 73 11.18 -4.96 -28.18
N ARG A 74 10.49 -5.75 -29.02
CA ARG A 74 9.89 -5.33 -30.30
C ARG A 74 8.37 -5.21 -30.24
N SER A 75 7.77 -5.54 -29.10
CA SER A 75 6.33 -5.44 -28.87
C SER A 75 5.97 -4.00 -28.48
N SER A 76 4.70 -3.60 -28.64
CA SER A 76 4.25 -2.27 -28.22
C SER A 76 4.13 -2.15 -26.70
N HIS A 77 3.85 -3.26 -26.03
CA HIS A 77 3.72 -3.36 -24.58
C HIS A 77 4.21 -4.73 -24.10
N VAL A 78 4.56 -4.80 -22.82
CA VAL A 78 4.95 -6.02 -22.13
C VAL A 78 4.44 -5.96 -20.70
N ALA A 79 3.77 -7.02 -20.26
CA ALA A 79 3.45 -7.23 -18.85
C ALA A 79 4.62 -7.91 -18.15
N PHE A 80 4.91 -7.54 -16.91
CA PHE A 80 5.98 -8.15 -16.11
C PHE A 80 5.61 -8.20 -14.63
N ASP A 81 6.25 -9.10 -13.90
CA ASP A 81 6.09 -9.28 -12.45
C ASP A 81 7.35 -9.95 -11.87
N ILE A 82 7.83 -9.49 -10.70
CA ILE A 82 8.95 -10.11 -9.99
C ILE A 82 8.47 -10.94 -8.81
N GLU A 83 9.19 -12.02 -8.55
CA GLU A 83 9.01 -12.83 -7.36
C GLU A 83 10.33 -12.97 -6.61
N LEU A 84 10.29 -12.78 -5.28
CA LEU A 84 11.49 -12.77 -4.45
C LEU A 84 11.89 -14.18 -4.03
N ALA A 85 13.19 -14.47 -4.07
CA ALA A 85 13.78 -15.77 -3.72
C ALA A 85 13.38 -16.25 -2.31
N PHE A 86 13.41 -15.31 -1.36
CA PHE A 86 13.12 -15.51 0.05
C PHE A 86 12.09 -14.47 0.49
N PRO A 87 10.79 -14.80 0.51
CA PRO A 87 9.73 -13.85 0.89
C PRO A 87 9.70 -13.57 2.41
N THR A 88 10.71 -14.02 3.17
CA THR A 88 10.87 -13.69 4.59
C THR A 88 11.61 -12.37 4.76
N LYS A 89 11.44 -11.74 5.93
CA LYS A 89 12.11 -10.52 6.38
C LYS A 89 13.63 -10.73 6.59
N SER A 90 14.29 -11.25 5.57
CA SER A 90 15.72 -11.55 5.51
C SER A 90 16.45 -10.37 4.86
N LEU A 91 17.71 -10.16 5.27
CA LEU A 91 18.60 -9.14 4.69
C LEU A 91 19.05 -9.48 3.27
N VAL A 92 18.83 -10.71 2.80
CA VAL A 92 19.17 -11.18 1.45
C VAL A 92 17.89 -11.29 0.64
N ASN A 93 17.45 -10.16 0.08
CA ASN A 93 16.35 -10.13 -0.86
C ASN A 93 16.93 -9.96 -2.27
N GLU A 94 16.80 -11.01 -3.08
CA GLU A 94 17.08 -11.02 -4.52
C GLU A 94 15.84 -11.52 -5.28
N VAL A 95 15.76 -11.21 -6.56
CA VAL A 95 14.72 -11.73 -7.46
C VAL A 95 14.98 -13.23 -7.66
N GLY A 96 14.01 -14.05 -7.24
CA GLY A 96 14.04 -15.50 -7.47
C GLY A 96 13.59 -15.89 -8.88
N CYS A 97 12.61 -15.16 -9.42
CA CYS A 97 12.22 -15.23 -10.83
C CYS A 97 11.51 -13.95 -11.28
N ILE A 98 11.52 -13.71 -12.57
CA ILE A 98 10.81 -12.60 -13.22
C ILE A 98 10.03 -13.13 -14.42
N SER A 99 8.77 -12.72 -14.54
CA SER A 99 7.92 -13.11 -15.66
C SER A 99 7.74 -11.98 -16.64
N PHE A 100 7.49 -12.37 -17.89
CA PHE A 100 7.08 -11.45 -18.94
C PHE A 100 5.98 -12.08 -19.79
N SER A 101 5.06 -11.25 -20.24
CA SER A 101 4.07 -11.61 -21.25
C SER A 101 3.96 -10.48 -22.26
N LYS A 102 4.03 -10.79 -23.56
CA LYS A 102 3.88 -9.80 -24.64
C LYS A 102 2.47 -9.79 -25.24
N GLU A 103 1.67 -10.81 -24.96
CA GLU A 103 0.29 -10.95 -25.44
C GLU A 103 -0.49 -11.95 -24.58
N SER A 104 -1.81 -11.94 -24.68
CA SER A 104 -2.70 -12.76 -23.86
C SER A 104 -2.58 -14.28 -24.08
N LYS A 105 -1.73 -14.79 -24.95
CA LYS A 105 -1.61 -16.24 -25.17
C LYS A 105 -0.30 -16.82 -24.67
N ASP A 106 0.66 -16.00 -24.28
CA ASP A 106 1.98 -16.51 -23.90
C ASP A 106 2.61 -15.78 -22.73
N ALA A 107 3.44 -16.52 -22.00
CA ALA A 107 4.26 -15.97 -20.92
C ALA A 107 5.52 -16.80 -20.72
N ILE A 108 6.59 -16.12 -20.30
CA ILE A 108 7.80 -16.75 -19.79
C ILE A 108 7.93 -16.40 -18.31
N SER A 109 8.40 -17.35 -17.50
CA SER A 109 8.98 -17.07 -16.19
C SER A 109 10.45 -17.44 -16.24
N ILE A 110 11.32 -16.45 -16.03
CA ILE A 110 12.77 -16.59 -16.04
C ILE A 110 13.24 -16.78 -14.59
N PRO A 111 13.64 -18.00 -14.20
CA PRO A 111 14.14 -18.26 -12.85
C PRO A 111 15.62 -17.90 -12.72
N PHE A 112 16.01 -17.40 -11.55
CA PHE A 112 17.41 -17.23 -11.17
C PHE A 112 17.84 -18.24 -10.11
N ILE A 113 16.88 -18.83 -9.40
CA ILE A 113 17.15 -19.80 -8.33
C ILE A 113 16.28 -21.05 -8.47
N VAL A 114 16.89 -22.21 -8.27
CA VAL A 114 16.22 -23.52 -8.19
C VAL A 114 16.84 -24.37 -7.09
N GLY A 115 16.02 -24.91 -6.19
CA GLY A 115 16.49 -25.74 -5.08
C GLY A 115 17.55 -25.06 -4.19
N GLY A 116 17.53 -23.73 -4.11
CA GLY A 116 18.51 -22.93 -3.36
C GLY A 116 19.87 -22.78 -4.04
N LYS A 117 19.96 -23.01 -5.35
CA LYS A 117 21.15 -22.81 -6.18
C LYS A 117 20.83 -21.95 -7.39
N ASP A 118 21.85 -21.35 -7.99
CA ASP A 118 21.73 -20.58 -9.21
C ASP A 118 21.17 -21.45 -10.36
N TYR A 119 20.18 -20.93 -11.07
CA TYR A 119 19.58 -21.62 -12.23
C TYR A 119 20.46 -21.50 -13.48
N PHE A 120 21.09 -20.34 -13.67
CA PHE A 120 21.99 -20.03 -14.78
C PHE A 120 23.44 -19.92 -14.30
N THR A 121 24.41 -20.00 -15.22
CA THR A 121 25.78 -19.57 -14.87
C THR A 121 25.83 -18.06 -14.69
N LEU A 122 26.82 -17.55 -13.98
CA LEU A 122 26.99 -16.10 -13.75
C LEU A 122 26.99 -15.30 -15.07
N GLU A 123 27.66 -15.81 -16.10
CA GLU A 123 27.73 -15.15 -17.42
C GLU A 123 26.36 -15.10 -18.10
N GLN A 124 25.61 -16.20 -18.02
CA GLN A 124 24.26 -16.31 -18.59
C GLN A 124 23.28 -15.39 -17.87
N GLU A 125 23.28 -15.42 -16.53
CA GLU A 125 22.43 -14.56 -15.72
C GLU A 125 22.74 -13.08 -15.95
N THR A 126 24.02 -12.72 -16.02
CA THR A 126 24.45 -11.34 -16.33
C THR A 126 23.90 -10.90 -17.68
N GLU A 127 24.01 -11.73 -18.72
CA GLU A 127 23.47 -11.39 -20.03
C GLU A 127 21.94 -11.24 -20.01
N ILE A 128 21.24 -12.14 -19.31
CA ILE A 128 19.79 -12.07 -19.13
C ILE A 128 19.40 -10.73 -18.45
N TRP A 129 20.06 -10.36 -17.35
CA TRP A 129 19.78 -9.10 -16.65
C TRP A 129 20.05 -7.88 -17.52
N VAL A 130 21.11 -7.89 -18.34
CA VAL A 130 21.37 -6.81 -19.31
C VAL A 130 20.22 -6.69 -20.33
N LYS A 131 19.64 -7.80 -20.77
CA LYS A 131 18.49 -7.78 -21.70
C LYS A 131 17.20 -7.32 -21.00
N ILE A 132 16.98 -7.74 -19.76
CA ILE A 132 15.86 -7.29 -18.94
C ILE A 132 15.93 -5.78 -18.71
N ALA A 133 17.09 -5.26 -18.29
CA ALA A 133 17.29 -3.82 -18.10
C ALA A 133 17.01 -3.05 -19.39
N LYS A 134 17.56 -3.51 -20.53
CA LYS A 134 17.28 -2.91 -21.85
C LYS A 134 15.79 -2.91 -22.20
N LEU A 135 15.05 -3.96 -21.87
CA LEU A 135 13.61 -4.05 -22.11
C LEU A 135 12.84 -3.06 -21.22
N LEU A 136 13.10 -3.06 -19.91
CA LEU A 136 12.40 -2.23 -18.95
C LEU A 136 12.69 -0.73 -19.15
N GLU A 137 13.92 -0.40 -19.56
CA GLU A 137 14.34 0.97 -19.87
C GLU A 137 13.93 1.43 -21.28
N ASN A 138 13.42 0.54 -22.14
CA ASN A 138 13.06 0.91 -23.51
C ASN A 138 11.83 1.84 -23.52
N PRO A 139 11.95 3.11 -23.97
CA PRO A 139 10.84 4.05 -23.97
C PRO A 139 9.79 3.76 -25.04
N LYS A 140 10.07 2.85 -25.98
CA LYS A 140 9.13 2.45 -27.05
C LYS A 140 8.20 1.30 -26.64
N VAL A 141 8.46 0.67 -25.50
CA VAL A 141 7.68 -0.45 -24.98
C VAL A 141 6.99 0.01 -23.71
N ILE A 142 5.67 -0.05 -23.71
CA ILE A 142 4.86 0.21 -22.51
C ILE A 142 5.02 -0.98 -21.56
N LYS A 143 5.30 -0.72 -20.28
CA LYS A 143 5.33 -1.78 -19.27
C LYS A 143 3.98 -1.82 -18.57
N ILE A 144 3.43 -3.01 -18.36
CA ILE A 144 2.18 -3.23 -17.62
C ILE A 144 2.53 -4.03 -16.37
N ALA A 145 2.13 -3.55 -15.21
CA ALA A 145 2.32 -4.23 -13.94
C ALA A 145 1.05 -4.18 -13.09
N GLN A 146 1.02 -5.02 -12.06
CA GLN A 146 0.13 -4.85 -10.94
C GLN A 146 0.96 -4.35 -9.78
N TYR A 147 0.66 -3.16 -9.25
CA TYR A 147 1.43 -2.57 -8.15
C TYR A 147 2.93 -2.42 -8.48
N GLY A 148 3.21 -1.93 -9.69
CA GLY A 148 4.57 -1.82 -10.22
C GLY A 148 5.47 -0.86 -9.44
N PHE A 149 4.93 -0.06 -8.51
CA PHE A 149 5.72 0.65 -7.50
C PHE A 149 6.62 -0.32 -6.72
N PHE A 150 6.13 -1.50 -6.34
CA PHE A 150 6.92 -2.50 -5.63
C PHE A 150 8.04 -3.06 -6.50
N ASP A 151 7.70 -3.60 -7.67
CA ASP A 151 8.64 -4.22 -8.60
C ASP A 151 9.72 -3.23 -8.99
N TRP A 152 9.32 -2.00 -9.37
CA TRP A 152 10.26 -0.98 -9.77
C TRP A 152 11.16 -0.54 -8.61
N THR A 153 10.60 -0.27 -7.42
CA THR A 153 11.43 0.08 -6.26
C THR A 153 12.47 -1.00 -5.99
N PHE A 154 12.05 -2.26 -5.96
CA PHE A 154 12.97 -3.38 -5.73
C PHE A 154 14.07 -3.47 -6.80
N MET A 155 13.67 -3.44 -8.06
CA MET A 155 14.56 -3.52 -9.22
C MET A 155 15.56 -2.36 -9.27
N PHE A 156 15.11 -1.15 -8.96
CA PHE A 156 15.97 0.03 -8.93
C PHE A 156 16.94 0.00 -7.75
N GLU A 157 16.47 -0.42 -6.57
CA GLU A 157 17.26 -0.52 -5.35
C GLU A 157 18.37 -1.59 -5.43
N ARG A 158 18.05 -2.76 -5.99
CA ARG A 158 18.92 -3.95 -5.95
C ARG A 158 19.71 -4.18 -7.23
N TYR A 159 19.13 -3.87 -8.39
CA TYR A 159 19.71 -4.14 -9.71
C TYR A 159 20.08 -2.87 -10.48
N GLY A 160 19.73 -1.68 -9.95
CA GLY A 160 19.94 -0.41 -10.64
C GLY A 160 19.09 -0.22 -11.90
N CYS A 161 18.14 -1.12 -12.14
CA CYS A 161 17.28 -1.14 -13.32
C CYS A 161 16.20 -0.05 -13.21
N ARG A 162 16.04 0.76 -14.25
CA ARG A 162 14.97 1.76 -14.32
C ARG A 162 13.85 1.27 -15.22
N ILE A 163 12.61 1.66 -14.93
CA ILE A 163 11.47 1.42 -15.81
C ILE A 163 11.13 2.75 -16.45
N GLN A 164 11.34 2.93 -17.75
CA GLN A 164 11.19 4.26 -18.37
C GLN A 164 10.30 4.26 -19.61
N PRO A 165 9.49 5.31 -19.86
CA PRO A 165 8.81 6.20 -18.91
C PRO A 165 7.37 5.74 -18.60
N THR A 166 6.82 4.82 -19.41
CA THR A 166 5.42 4.39 -19.31
C THR A 166 5.30 3.07 -18.60
N LEU A 167 4.83 3.15 -17.35
CA LEU A 167 4.34 2.04 -16.55
C LEU A 167 2.82 2.21 -16.41
N ASP A 168 2.07 1.30 -17.01
CA ASP A 168 0.65 1.12 -16.75
C ASP A 168 0.47 0.20 -15.55
N ASP A 169 -0.45 0.55 -14.66
CA ASP A 169 -0.65 -0.13 -13.38
C ASP A 169 -2.12 -0.47 -13.14
N THR A 170 -2.42 -1.77 -13.13
CA THR A 170 -3.78 -2.28 -12.97
C THR A 170 -4.34 -2.05 -11.56
N GLN A 171 -3.49 -1.87 -10.54
CA GLN A 171 -3.90 -1.51 -9.19
C GLN A 171 -4.37 -0.05 -9.14
N VAL A 172 -3.65 0.86 -9.83
CA VAL A 172 -4.03 2.28 -9.94
C VAL A 172 -5.36 2.39 -10.69
N ALA A 173 -5.48 1.73 -11.85
CA ALA A 173 -6.72 1.71 -12.61
C ALA A 173 -7.91 1.18 -11.78
N GLN A 174 -7.71 0.09 -11.03
CA GLN A 174 -8.75 -0.44 -10.13
C GLN A 174 -9.12 0.55 -9.02
N GLY A 175 -8.12 1.25 -8.47
CA GLY A 175 -8.33 2.22 -7.39
C GLY A 175 -9.16 3.42 -7.80
N ILE A 176 -9.16 3.77 -9.09
CA ILE A 176 -9.95 4.85 -9.68
C ILE A 176 -11.32 4.36 -10.10
N LEU A 177 -11.40 3.20 -10.78
CA LEU A 177 -12.67 2.65 -11.27
C LEU A 177 -13.61 2.27 -10.12
N GLU A 178 -13.07 1.59 -9.11
CA GLU A 178 -13.86 0.85 -8.13
C GLU A 178 -13.18 0.95 -6.74
N PRO A 179 -13.09 2.17 -6.17
CA PRO A 179 -12.29 2.47 -4.98
C PRO A 179 -12.74 1.75 -3.70
N ASP A 180 -14.01 1.37 -3.60
CA ASP A 180 -14.57 0.62 -2.47
C ASP A 180 -14.24 -0.88 -2.52
N PHE A 181 -13.72 -1.36 -3.65
CA PHE A 181 -13.39 -2.75 -3.89
C PHE A 181 -11.91 -3.04 -3.66
N LYS A 182 -11.58 -4.33 -3.57
CA LYS A 182 -10.19 -4.76 -3.42
C LYS A 182 -9.40 -4.38 -4.67
N ARG A 183 -8.12 -4.06 -4.46
CA ARG A 183 -7.19 -3.74 -5.54
C ARG A 183 -6.17 -4.85 -5.81
N ASP A 184 -6.35 -6.04 -5.23
CA ASP A 184 -5.45 -7.17 -5.47
C ASP A 184 -5.73 -7.85 -6.82
N LEU A 185 -4.68 -8.41 -7.44
CA LEU A 185 -4.78 -9.02 -8.76
C LEU A 185 -5.76 -10.18 -8.83
N GLY A 186 -5.94 -10.93 -7.73
CA GLY A 186 -6.90 -12.04 -7.70
C GLY A 186 -8.32 -11.54 -7.88
N PHE A 187 -8.67 -10.45 -7.20
CA PHE A 187 -9.94 -9.77 -7.38
C PHE A 187 -10.08 -9.14 -8.78
N ILE A 188 -9.08 -8.39 -9.25
CA ILE A 188 -9.11 -7.71 -10.56
C ILE A 188 -9.24 -8.73 -11.71
N THR A 189 -8.48 -9.83 -11.65
CA THR A 189 -8.57 -10.96 -12.59
C THR A 189 -9.98 -11.55 -12.58
N SER A 190 -10.60 -11.65 -11.42
CA SER A 190 -11.96 -12.17 -11.30
C SER A 190 -13.01 -11.29 -11.96
N ILE A 191 -12.74 -10.01 -12.25
CA ILE A 191 -13.66 -9.12 -12.97
C ILE A 191 -13.30 -9.09 -14.45
N HIS A 192 -12.02 -8.82 -14.76
CA HIS A 192 -11.59 -8.46 -16.10
C HIS A 192 -10.97 -9.62 -16.89
N SER A 193 -10.69 -10.79 -16.30
CA SER A 193 -10.19 -11.96 -17.04
C SER A 193 -11.16 -13.16 -16.93
N ARG A 194 -10.89 -14.17 -17.76
CA ARG A 194 -11.50 -15.50 -17.69
C ARG A 194 -10.54 -16.53 -17.08
N GLU A 195 -9.35 -16.12 -16.66
CA GLU A 195 -8.41 -16.97 -15.93
C GLU A 195 -9.08 -17.51 -14.64
N PRO A 196 -9.05 -18.83 -14.41
CA PRO A 196 -9.46 -19.42 -13.13
C PRO A 196 -8.63 -18.84 -11.97
N TYR A 197 -9.21 -18.84 -10.76
CA TYR A 197 -8.48 -18.33 -9.60
C TYR A 197 -7.23 -19.19 -9.31
N TYR A 198 -6.06 -18.56 -9.32
CA TYR A 198 -4.76 -19.22 -9.15
C TYR A 198 -3.92 -18.62 -8.01
N LYS A 199 -4.37 -17.56 -7.33
CA LYS A 199 -3.51 -16.82 -6.39
C LYS A 199 -3.06 -17.62 -5.15
N ASP A 200 -3.77 -18.68 -4.79
CA ASP A 200 -3.35 -19.59 -3.73
C ASP A 200 -2.22 -20.56 -4.14
N GLU A 201 -1.90 -20.66 -5.44
CA GLU A 201 -0.78 -21.45 -5.96
C GLU A 201 0.57 -20.92 -5.44
N SER A 202 0.69 -19.61 -5.17
CA SER A 202 1.85 -19.00 -4.50
C SER A 202 2.22 -19.66 -3.16
N LYS A 203 1.26 -20.27 -2.48
CA LYS A 203 1.46 -20.92 -1.18
C LYS A 203 1.94 -22.36 -1.31
N PHE A 204 1.93 -22.94 -2.51
CA PHE A 204 2.25 -24.35 -2.71
C PHE A 204 3.70 -24.66 -2.35
N ARG A 205 4.66 -23.76 -2.61
CA ARG A 205 6.05 -23.92 -2.18
C ARG A 205 6.20 -24.18 -0.67
N LYS A 206 5.34 -23.55 0.17
CA LYS A 206 5.31 -23.79 1.63
C LYS A 206 4.59 -25.08 2.05
N LYS A 207 3.86 -25.70 1.11
CA LYS A 207 3.07 -26.92 1.30
C LYS A 207 3.63 -28.12 0.52
N GLY A 208 4.91 -28.08 0.13
CA GLY A 208 5.58 -29.16 -0.60
C GLY A 208 5.49 -29.09 -2.12
N GLY A 209 5.03 -27.97 -2.70
CA GLY A 209 5.08 -27.67 -4.13
C GLY A 209 6.50 -27.41 -4.63
N THR A 210 6.67 -27.46 -5.94
CA THR A 210 7.94 -27.33 -6.66
C THR A 210 8.28 -25.87 -6.99
N ASP A 211 9.54 -25.60 -7.36
CA ASP A 211 9.90 -24.27 -7.90
C ASP A 211 9.19 -23.99 -9.24
N GLN A 212 8.88 -25.03 -10.04
CA GLN A 212 8.10 -24.88 -11.28
C GLN A 212 6.67 -24.38 -11.04
N ASP A 213 6.02 -24.81 -9.95
CA ASP A 213 4.70 -24.30 -9.56
C ASP A 213 4.76 -22.79 -9.28
N TYR A 214 5.85 -22.32 -8.68
CA TYR A 214 6.08 -20.91 -8.39
C TYR A 214 6.35 -20.10 -9.67
N TRP A 215 7.14 -20.65 -10.60
CA TRP A 215 7.38 -20.04 -11.92
C TRP A 215 6.11 -19.97 -12.76
N LEU A 216 5.25 -21.00 -12.69
CA LEU A 216 3.94 -20.96 -13.34
C LEU A 216 3.05 -19.87 -12.75
N TYR A 217 3.01 -19.74 -11.42
CA TYR A 217 2.27 -18.69 -10.74
C TYR A 217 2.76 -17.28 -11.15
N ASN A 218 4.08 -17.05 -11.20
CA ASN A 218 4.67 -15.80 -11.67
C ASN A 218 4.31 -15.53 -13.14
N ALA A 219 4.41 -16.53 -14.03
CA ALA A 219 4.01 -16.39 -15.43
C ALA A 219 2.51 -16.04 -15.59
N LYS A 220 1.65 -16.62 -14.74
CA LYS A 220 0.22 -16.29 -14.70
C LYS A 220 -0.01 -14.83 -14.31
N ASP A 221 0.72 -14.31 -13.32
CA ASP A 221 0.60 -12.91 -12.91
C ASP A 221 0.86 -11.93 -14.05
N SER A 222 1.87 -12.17 -14.90
CA SER A 222 2.11 -11.33 -16.08
C SER A 222 1.04 -11.51 -17.18
N VAL A 223 0.65 -12.74 -17.53
CA VAL A 223 -0.24 -12.93 -18.69
C VAL A 223 -1.66 -12.45 -18.45
N VAL A 224 -2.16 -12.49 -17.22
CA VAL A 224 -3.51 -11.98 -16.93
C VAL A 224 -3.59 -10.47 -17.12
N LEU A 225 -2.50 -9.74 -16.94
CA LEU A 225 -2.47 -8.28 -17.17
C LEU A 225 -2.76 -7.93 -18.62
N GLN A 226 -2.43 -8.82 -19.56
CA GLN A 226 -2.76 -8.66 -20.98
C GLN A 226 -4.27 -8.69 -21.24
N ASP A 227 -5.05 -9.36 -20.40
CA ASP A 227 -6.51 -9.34 -20.48
C ASP A 227 -7.11 -8.17 -19.70
N VAL A 228 -6.51 -7.84 -18.55
CA VAL A 228 -7.02 -6.92 -17.54
C VAL A 228 -6.85 -5.48 -17.98
N HIS A 229 -5.61 -5.09 -18.30
CA HIS A 229 -5.26 -3.70 -18.61
C HIS A 229 -6.11 -3.08 -19.72
N PRO A 230 -6.28 -3.69 -20.92
CA PRO A 230 -7.08 -3.08 -21.98
C PRO A 230 -8.56 -2.92 -21.59
N LYS A 231 -9.11 -3.78 -20.73
CA LYS A 231 -10.50 -3.66 -20.26
C LYS A 231 -10.64 -2.56 -19.23
N GLN A 232 -9.75 -2.49 -18.25
CA GLN A 232 -9.75 -1.39 -17.28
C GLN A 232 -9.55 -0.05 -17.99
N TYR A 233 -8.66 0.03 -18.98
CA TYR A 233 -8.46 1.26 -19.75
C TYR A 233 -9.72 1.66 -20.54
N ASN A 234 -10.39 0.69 -21.17
CA ASN A 234 -11.70 0.93 -21.80
C ASN A 234 -12.74 1.41 -20.79
N ASP A 235 -12.80 0.81 -19.60
CA ASP A 235 -13.77 1.17 -18.57
C ASP A 235 -13.48 2.59 -18.04
N LEU A 236 -12.20 2.97 -17.89
CA LEU A 236 -11.77 4.32 -17.55
C LEU A 236 -12.22 5.35 -18.60
N GLN A 237 -12.19 4.99 -19.88
CA GLN A 237 -12.70 5.83 -20.97
C GLN A 237 -14.22 6.00 -20.87
N GLN A 238 -14.96 4.93 -20.52
CA GLN A 238 -16.43 4.99 -20.41
C GLN A 238 -16.91 5.88 -19.26
N VAL A 239 -16.11 6.00 -18.19
CA VAL A 239 -16.41 6.84 -17.03
C VAL A 239 -15.66 8.18 -17.02
N ASP A 240 -14.96 8.53 -18.11
CA ASP A 240 -14.21 9.78 -18.30
C ASP A 240 -13.14 10.04 -17.22
N ASN A 241 -12.44 8.99 -16.76
CA ASN A 241 -11.41 9.07 -15.71
C ASN A 241 -9.98 8.75 -16.20
N VAL A 242 -9.74 8.80 -17.50
CA VAL A 242 -8.40 8.55 -18.07
C VAL A 242 -7.38 9.59 -17.57
N GLU A 243 -7.77 10.85 -17.42
CA GLU A 243 -6.87 11.90 -16.91
C GLU A 243 -6.41 11.61 -15.47
N ALA A 244 -7.33 11.17 -14.60
CA ALA A 244 -6.99 10.79 -13.23
C ALA A 244 -6.00 9.62 -13.21
N TYR A 245 -6.21 8.62 -14.07
CA TYR A 245 -5.31 7.49 -14.23
C TYR A 245 -3.92 7.91 -14.73
N ASP A 246 -3.86 8.77 -15.73
CA ASP A 246 -2.61 9.31 -16.27
C ASP A 246 -1.83 10.10 -15.21
N VAL A 247 -2.51 10.91 -14.41
CA VAL A 247 -1.89 11.63 -13.28
C VAL A 247 -1.32 10.65 -12.26
N GLU A 248 -2.12 9.71 -11.73
CA GLU A 248 -1.65 8.79 -10.68
C GLU A 248 -0.51 7.88 -11.15
N ARG A 249 -0.60 7.30 -12.35
CA ARG A 249 0.47 6.43 -12.88
C ARG A 249 1.75 7.21 -13.17
N SER A 250 1.66 8.48 -13.58
CA SER A 250 2.83 9.33 -13.83
C SER A 250 3.62 9.64 -12.55
N LEU A 251 2.97 9.56 -11.38
CA LEU A 251 3.62 9.78 -10.09
C LEU A 251 4.46 8.58 -9.64
N ILE A 252 4.28 7.38 -10.22
CA ILE A 252 5.02 6.19 -9.79
C ILE A 252 6.54 6.42 -9.92
N GLU A 253 7.02 6.98 -11.03
CA GLU A 253 8.46 7.25 -11.23
C GLU A 253 9.03 8.22 -10.17
N PRO A 254 8.45 9.44 -9.98
CA PRO A 254 8.87 10.32 -8.90
C PRO A 254 8.83 9.66 -7.52
N LEU A 255 7.82 8.86 -7.22
CA LEU A 255 7.68 8.21 -5.92
C LEU A 255 8.76 7.14 -5.70
N VAL A 256 9.07 6.33 -6.71
CA VAL A 256 10.18 5.36 -6.66
C VAL A 256 11.51 6.09 -6.43
N TYR A 257 11.73 7.20 -7.13
CA TYR A 257 12.91 8.03 -6.93
C TYR A 257 12.97 8.60 -5.51
N LEU A 258 11.87 9.14 -4.99
CA LEU A 258 11.78 9.69 -3.63
C LEU A 258 12.04 8.60 -2.57
N THR A 259 11.51 7.40 -2.77
CA THR A 259 11.78 6.25 -1.90
C THR A 259 13.25 5.90 -1.91
N LYS A 260 13.88 5.72 -3.08
CA LYS A 260 15.31 5.41 -3.16
C LYS A 260 16.18 6.51 -2.55
N ARG A 261 15.82 7.76 -2.81
CA ARG A 261 16.53 8.95 -2.35
C ARG A 261 16.50 9.07 -0.84
N GLY A 262 15.34 8.90 -0.20
CA GLY A 262 15.15 9.06 1.25
C GLY A 262 15.52 10.44 1.80
N LEU A 263 15.47 10.59 3.12
CA LEU A 263 15.82 11.81 3.86
C LEU A 263 16.98 11.54 4.82
N ARG A 264 18.02 12.38 4.83
CA ARG A 264 19.14 12.23 5.76
C ARG A 264 18.69 12.53 7.19
N MET A 265 19.08 11.70 8.14
CA MET A 265 18.69 11.86 9.55
C MET A 265 19.89 12.05 10.47
N ASP A 266 19.75 12.86 11.52
CA ASP A 266 20.72 12.92 12.63
C ASP A 266 20.55 11.69 13.55
N LYS A 267 21.17 10.57 13.18
CA LYS A 267 21.10 9.31 13.93
C LYS A 267 21.59 9.44 15.36
N GLU A 268 22.66 10.20 15.60
CA GLU A 268 23.20 10.38 16.94
C GLU A 268 22.31 11.29 17.78
N GLY A 269 21.72 12.33 17.17
CA GLY A 269 20.68 13.16 17.79
C GLY A 269 19.47 12.34 18.22
N LEU A 270 18.96 11.47 17.35
CA LEU A 270 17.85 10.57 17.65
C LEU A 270 18.16 9.63 18.83
N LYS A 271 19.38 9.05 18.87
CA LYS A 271 19.81 8.20 20.00
C LYS A 271 19.86 8.97 21.32
N ARG A 272 20.49 10.16 21.34
CA ARG A 272 20.56 11.00 22.54
C ARG A 272 19.16 11.37 23.04
N GLU A 273 18.29 11.76 22.12
CA GLU A 273 16.93 12.15 22.46
C GLU A 273 16.09 10.97 22.97
N ARG A 274 16.29 9.78 22.40
CA ARG A 274 15.68 8.56 22.91
C ARG A 274 16.05 8.30 24.37
N THR A 275 17.33 8.40 24.72
CA THR A 275 17.80 8.26 26.10
C THR A 275 17.18 9.31 27.02
N ARG A 276 17.14 10.58 26.59
CA ARG A 276 16.50 11.67 27.35
C ARG A 276 15.03 11.39 27.63
N ILE A 277 14.28 10.92 26.63
CA ILE A 277 12.88 10.56 26.80
C ILE A 277 12.72 9.36 27.74
N GLU A 278 13.59 8.37 27.67
CA GLU A 278 13.54 7.19 28.57
C GLU A 278 13.68 7.61 30.04
N GLU A 279 14.57 8.54 30.36
CA GLU A 279 14.68 9.13 31.71
C GLU A 279 13.42 9.91 32.12
N GLY A 280 12.87 10.73 31.21
CA GLY A 280 11.64 11.47 31.44
C GLY A 280 10.43 10.56 31.66
N MET A 281 10.35 9.46 30.92
CA MET A 281 9.31 8.44 31.09
C MET A 281 9.39 7.76 32.45
N ALA A 282 10.61 7.49 32.96
CA ALA A 282 10.78 6.90 34.28
C ALA A 282 10.21 7.81 35.39
N LYS A 283 10.49 9.12 35.31
CA LYS A 283 9.95 10.12 36.26
C LYS A 283 8.42 10.20 36.20
N VAL A 284 7.83 10.31 35.01
CA VAL A 284 6.36 10.37 34.87
C VAL A 284 5.71 9.06 35.33
N LYS A 285 6.37 7.92 35.14
CA LYS A 285 5.87 6.63 35.64
C LYS A 285 5.82 6.60 37.17
N GLU A 286 6.81 7.16 37.85
CA GLU A 286 6.83 7.31 39.31
C GLU A 286 5.71 8.26 39.77
N GLU A 287 5.56 9.42 39.12
CA GLU A 287 4.46 10.36 39.38
C GLU A 287 3.07 9.70 39.23
N ILE A 288 2.87 8.85 38.21
CA ILE A 288 1.63 8.09 38.02
C ILE A 288 1.43 7.06 39.14
N PHE A 289 2.49 6.34 39.50
CA PHE A 289 2.44 5.35 40.57
C PHE A 289 1.99 6.00 41.88
N ASP A 290 2.60 7.12 42.25
CA ASP A 290 2.26 7.86 43.47
C ASP A 290 0.85 8.46 43.41
N ALA A 291 0.49 9.12 42.30
CA ALA A 291 -0.84 9.73 42.13
C ALA A 291 -1.99 8.71 42.13
N THR A 292 -1.68 7.45 41.83
CA THR A 292 -2.65 6.35 41.80
C THR A 292 -2.57 5.44 43.02
N ASN A 293 -1.77 5.79 44.04
CA ASN A 293 -1.49 4.96 45.21
C ASN A 293 -1.07 3.53 44.83
N GLY A 294 -0.31 3.39 43.75
CA GLY A 294 0.22 2.13 43.24
C GLY A 294 -0.73 1.28 42.40
N GLU A 295 -1.98 1.71 42.19
CA GLU A 295 -2.95 0.95 41.37
C GLU A 295 -2.56 0.88 39.89
N ILE A 296 -1.83 1.88 39.38
CA ILE A 296 -1.26 1.88 38.03
C ILE A 296 0.26 1.77 38.12
N ASN A 297 0.78 0.54 38.09
CA ASN A 297 2.23 0.29 38.04
C ASN A 297 2.77 0.15 36.61
N ASN A 298 1.89 -0.13 35.64
CA ASN A 298 2.21 -0.16 34.22
C ASN A 298 1.26 0.77 33.44
N PRO A 299 1.71 2.00 33.11
CA PRO A 299 0.90 2.96 32.36
C PRO A 299 0.42 2.49 30.97
N ASN A 300 1.09 1.49 30.38
CA ASN A 300 0.67 0.88 29.11
C ASN A 300 -0.38 -0.23 29.28
N ALA A 301 -0.63 -0.69 30.52
CA ALA A 301 -1.62 -1.74 30.79
C ALA A 301 -3.03 -1.14 30.79
N HIS A 302 -3.70 -1.18 29.64
CA HIS A 302 -5.06 -0.66 29.48
C HIS A 302 -6.04 -1.15 30.56
N LYS A 303 -5.94 -2.41 30.98
CA LYS A 303 -6.78 -2.98 32.04
C LYS A 303 -6.59 -2.27 33.39
N GLN A 304 -5.35 -1.98 33.79
CA GLN A 304 -5.08 -1.25 35.05
C GLN A 304 -5.66 0.16 34.99
N VAL A 305 -5.44 0.86 33.88
CA VAL A 305 -5.97 2.21 33.65
C VAL A 305 -7.51 2.21 33.69
N GLN A 306 -8.15 1.22 33.05
CA GLN A 306 -9.60 1.08 33.05
C GLN A 306 -10.16 0.79 34.45
N THR A 307 -9.55 -0.17 35.17
CA THR A 307 -9.93 -0.50 36.55
C THR A 307 -9.84 0.75 37.44
N TYR A 308 -8.71 1.46 37.41
CA TYR A 308 -8.52 2.64 38.25
C TYR A 308 -9.58 3.73 37.99
N PHE A 309 -9.79 4.13 36.74
CA PHE A 309 -10.73 5.21 36.46
C PHE A 309 -12.19 4.79 36.61
N TYR A 310 -12.56 3.61 36.12
CA TYR A 310 -13.97 3.23 36.03
C TYR A 310 -14.49 2.52 37.27
N ILE A 311 -13.62 1.81 37.99
CA ILE A 311 -13.97 1.09 39.22
C ILE A 311 -13.57 1.94 40.42
N THR A 312 -12.27 2.20 40.61
CA THR A 312 -11.76 2.89 41.81
C THR A 312 -12.26 4.33 41.90
N LYS A 313 -12.14 5.12 40.83
CA LYS A 313 -12.65 6.50 40.78
C LYS A 313 -14.15 6.58 40.43
N SER A 314 -14.80 5.44 40.18
CA SER A 314 -16.23 5.34 39.85
C SER A 314 -16.67 6.25 38.69
N ILE A 315 -15.81 6.43 37.68
CA ILE A 315 -16.14 7.20 36.48
C ILE A 315 -16.94 6.31 35.51
N LYS A 316 -18.01 6.84 34.92
CA LYS A 316 -18.74 6.13 33.86
C LYS A 316 -17.80 5.75 32.71
N ALA A 317 -17.74 4.46 32.39
CA ALA A 317 -16.87 3.92 31.35
C ALA A 317 -17.14 4.53 29.97
N TYR A 318 -16.07 4.90 29.28
CA TYR A 318 -16.14 5.25 27.87
C TYR A 318 -16.01 3.99 27.01
N THR A 319 -16.74 3.96 25.90
CA THR A 319 -16.70 2.86 24.93
C THR A 319 -16.20 3.35 23.57
N HIS A 320 -15.49 2.48 22.88
CA HIS A 320 -15.03 2.74 21.53
C HIS A 320 -16.22 2.67 20.57
N ARG A 321 -16.44 3.72 19.78
CA ARG A 321 -17.65 3.87 18.95
C ARG A 321 -17.89 2.73 17.97
N LYS A 322 -16.83 2.15 17.38
CA LYS A 322 -16.96 1.08 16.38
C LYS A 322 -17.15 -0.31 16.99
N THR A 323 -16.51 -0.58 18.13
CA THR A 323 -16.43 -1.94 18.70
C THR A 323 -17.31 -2.11 19.93
N GLY A 324 -17.82 -1.03 20.52
CA GLY A 324 -18.60 -1.06 21.76
C GLY A 324 -17.79 -1.39 23.02
N ASN A 325 -16.53 -1.82 22.87
CA ASN A 325 -15.67 -2.22 23.97
C ASN A 325 -15.28 -1.02 24.84
N VAL A 326 -15.14 -1.24 26.14
CA VAL A 326 -14.61 -0.26 27.09
C VAL A 326 -13.20 0.15 26.67
N THR A 327 -12.96 1.46 26.58
CA THR A 327 -11.68 2.03 26.11
C THR A 327 -11.02 2.87 27.19
N SER A 328 -9.70 2.98 27.12
CA SER A 328 -8.90 3.96 27.85
C SER A 328 -7.97 4.69 26.90
N ASP A 329 -8.39 4.90 25.65
CA ASP A 329 -7.63 5.66 24.64
C ASP A 329 -7.43 7.13 25.04
N ASP A 330 -6.63 7.85 24.26
CA ASP A 330 -6.26 9.23 24.55
C ASP A 330 -7.49 10.17 24.53
N THR A 331 -8.54 9.86 23.76
CA THR A 331 -9.78 10.65 23.79
C THR A 331 -10.54 10.46 25.10
N ALA A 332 -10.64 9.22 25.58
CA ALA A 332 -11.25 8.92 26.88
C ALA A 332 -10.45 9.57 28.01
N LEU A 333 -9.12 9.44 28.01
CA LEU A 333 -8.27 10.06 29.03
C LEU A 333 -8.34 11.59 29.00
N THR A 334 -8.40 12.22 27.82
CA THR A 334 -8.55 13.68 27.70
C THR A 334 -9.87 14.15 28.34
N ARG A 335 -10.97 13.42 28.13
CA ARG A 335 -12.25 13.74 28.77
C ARG A 335 -12.22 13.56 30.28
N ILE A 336 -11.44 12.61 30.77
CA ILE A 336 -11.23 12.40 32.21
C ILE A 336 -10.37 13.53 32.78
N ALA A 337 -9.30 13.91 32.10
CA ALA A 337 -8.44 15.04 32.47
C ALA A 337 -9.21 16.37 32.58
N ILE A 338 -10.08 16.67 31.61
CA ILE A 338 -10.94 17.87 31.63
C ILE A 338 -11.83 17.94 32.89
N ARG A 339 -12.17 16.78 33.48
CA ARG A 339 -12.95 16.71 34.73
C ARG A 339 -12.09 16.94 35.99
N GLY A 340 -10.79 17.18 35.85
CA GLY A 340 -9.86 17.53 36.94
C GLY A 340 -9.00 16.38 37.48
N TYR A 341 -9.02 15.20 36.84
CA TYR A 341 -8.22 14.04 37.26
C TYR A 341 -6.79 14.15 36.71
N LYS A 342 -5.87 14.66 37.53
CA LYS A 342 -4.47 14.94 37.16
C LYS A 342 -3.70 13.70 36.71
N GLU A 343 -4.04 12.53 37.27
CA GLU A 343 -3.45 11.26 36.88
C GLU A 343 -3.73 10.90 35.40
N ALA A 344 -4.83 11.41 34.81
CA ALA A 344 -5.12 11.23 33.39
C ALA A 344 -4.19 12.09 32.52
N ASP A 345 -3.86 13.31 32.95
CA ASP A 345 -2.86 14.16 32.28
C ASP A 345 -1.47 13.51 32.30
N LEU A 346 -1.08 12.93 33.44
CA LEU A 346 0.18 12.21 33.58
C LEU A 346 0.23 11.00 32.64
N LEU A 347 -0.86 10.24 32.53
CA LEU A 347 -0.96 9.11 31.60
C LEU A 347 -0.87 9.56 30.13
N LEU A 348 -1.54 10.64 29.75
CA LEU A 348 -1.44 11.22 28.41
C LEU A 348 0.00 11.66 28.10
N LYS A 349 0.66 12.32 29.05
CA LYS A 349 2.08 12.69 28.95
C LYS A 349 2.97 11.46 28.76
N PHE A 350 2.79 10.43 29.58
CA PHE A 350 3.55 9.18 29.47
C PHE A 350 3.36 8.51 28.09
N ARG A 351 2.11 8.42 27.60
CA ARG A 351 1.82 7.81 26.30
C ARG A 351 2.41 8.58 25.14
N ARG A 352 2.37 9.93 25.19
CA ARG A 352 3.05 10.78 24.20
C ARG A 352 4.55 10.48 24.18
N LEU A 353 5.20 10.45 25.35
CA LEU A 353 6.63 10.13 25.45
C LEU A 353 6.93 8.71 24.95
N ALA A 354 6.10 7.72 25.31
CA ALA A 354 6.25 6.34 24.88
C ALA A 354 6.16 6.22 23.34
N LYS A 355 5.23 6.94 22.71
CA LYS A 355 5.10 7.01 21.24
C LYS A 355 6.29 7.71 20.59
N MET A 356 6.75 8.83 21.14
CA MET A 356 7.98 9.51 20.70
C MET A 356 9.18 8.57 20.74
N ARG A 357 9.36 7.85 21.85
CA ARG A 357 10.45 6.88 22.01
C ARG A 357 10.38 5.72 21.01
N SER A 358 9.21 5.10 20.85
CA SER A 358 9.09 3.86 20.06
C SER A 358 8.93 4.12 18.56
N THR A 359 8.02 5.00 18.18
CA THR A 359 7.64 5.22 16.78
C THR A 359 8.61 6.15 16.08
N TYR A 360 9.02 7.23 16.76
CA TYR A 360 9.77 8.31 16.11
C TYR A 360 11.28 8.15 16.38
N TYR A 361 11.74 8.16 17.63
CA TYR A 361 13.18 8.03 17.94
C TYR A 361 13.68 6.58 17.92
N GLY A 362 12.77 5.62 17.81
CA GLY A 362 13.05 4.20 17.66
C GLY A 362 12.89 3.68 16.23
N MET A 363 12.66 4.56 15.25
CA MET A 363 12.53 4.16 13.85
C MET A 363 13.81 3.50 13.33
N MET A 364 13.66 2.58 12.38
CA MET A 364 14.79 1.93 11.74
C MET A 364 15.20 2.76 10.52
N LEU A 365 16.43 3.28 10.53
CA LEU A 365 17.02 3.90 9.34
C LEU A 365 17.66 2.82 8.47
N ASP A 366 17.85 3.13 7.19
CA ASP A 366 18.67 2.30 6.31
C ASP A 366 20.17 2.44 6.64
N ASP A 367 21.00 1.59 6.04
CA ASP A 367 22.45 1.51 6.31
C ASP A 367 23.20 2.82 6.03
N ASP A 368 22.66 3.69 5.18
CA ASP A 368 23.19 5.01 4.85
C ASP A 368 22.60 6.14 5.72
N ASP A 369 22.00 5.80 6.87
CA ASP A 369 21.39 6.71 7.84
C ASP A 369 20.26 7.58 7.27
N ARG A 370 19.58 7.05 6.25
CA ARG A 370 18.43 7.72 5.63
C ARG A 370 17.12 7.11 6.08
N LEU A 371 16.13 7.99 6.18
CA LEU A 371 14.74 7.64 6.39
C LEU A 371 14.05 7.52 5.03
N ARG A 372 13.60 6.31 4.71
CA ARG A 372 12.82 6.00 3.51
C ARG A 372 11.39 5.60 3.88
N CYS A 373 10.50 5.62 2.90
CA CYS A 373 9.14 5.12 3.06
C CYS A 373 8.65 4.55 1.72
N SER A 374 7.70 3.62 1.78
CA SER A 374 6.92 3.22 0.60
C SER A 374 5.74 4.18 0.45
N TRP A 375 5.35 4.46 -0.80
CA TRP A 375 4.22 5.30 -1.15
C TRP A 375 3.08 4.46 -1.76
N ASP A 376 1.85 4.89 -1.53
CA ASP A 376 0.64 4.28 -2.11
C ASP A 376 -0.50 5.31 -2.17
N PHE A 377 -1.56 5.06 -2.93
CA PHE A 377 -2.70 5.96 -3.11
C PHE A 377 -3.89 5.55 -2.21
N ALA A 378 -4.36 6.46 -1.37
CA ALA A 378 -5.61 6.29 -0.64
C ALA A 378 -6.82 6.23 -1.58
N VAL A 379 -7.96 5.77 -1.05
CA VAL A 379 -9.28 5.86 -1.70
C VAL A 379 -9.62 7.29 -2.15
N SER A 380 -9.12 8.31 -1.44
CA SER A 380 -9.33 9.72 -1.77
C SER A 380 -8.35 10.29 -2.80
N GLY A 381 -7.46 9.47 -3.37
CA GLY A 381 -6.37 9.90 -4.26
C GLY A 381 -5.16 10.53 -3.54
N ARG A 382 -5.22 10.71 -2.21
CA ARG A 382 -4.07 11.22 -1.44
C ARG A 382 -2.97 10.17 -1.34
N LEU A 383 -1.71 10.60 -1.44
CA LEU A 383 -0.57 9.76 -1.10
C LEU A 383 -0.63 9.34 0.37
N THR A 384 -0.36 8.07 0.61
CA THR A 384 -0.13 7.44 1.90
C THR A 384 1.31 6.98 1.96
N SER A 385 1.84 6.79 3.17
CA SER A 385 3.19 6.27 3.34
C SER A 385 3.25 5.20 4.41
N SER A 386 4.19 4.28 4.26
CA SER A 386 4.47 3.22 5.22
C SER A 386 5.97 2.96 5.31
N LYS A 387 6.36 2.00 6.15
CA LYS A 387 7.69 1.40 6.06
C LYS A 387 8.00 0.95 4.64
N THR A 388 9.29 0.92 4.31
CA THR A 388 9.80 0.41 3.04
C THR A 388 9.49 -1.08 2.90
N LEU A 389 9.66 -1.60 1.68
CA LEU A 389 9.60 -3.04 1.42
C LEU A 389 10.71 -3.84 2.15
N PHE A 390 11.72 -3.17 2.71
CA PHE A 390 12.80 -3.76 3.51
C PHE A 390 12.56 -3.67 5.03
N ASP A 391 11.34 -3.32 5.48
CA ASP A 391 10.94 -3.13 6.90
C ASP A 391 11.69 -2.00 7.64
N THR A 392 12.37 -1.14 6.88
CA THR A 392 13.00 0.11 7.36
C THR A 392 12.05 1.29 7.21
N GLY A 393 12.41 2.41 7.85
CA GLY A 393 11.67 3.66 7.79
C GLY A 393 10.35 3.69 8.57
N MET A 394 9.45 4.57 8.16
CA MET A 394 8.12 4.73 8.77
C MET A 394 7.14 5.49 7.86
N ASN A 395 5.87 5.59 8.29
CA ASN A 395 4.93 6.55 7.71
C ASN A 395 5.47 7.97 7.92
N MET A 396 5.56 8.74 6.83
CA MET A 396 6.08 10.11 6.75
C MET A 396 4.99 11.19 6.79
N GLN A 397 3.71 10.81 6.85
CA GLN A 397 2.61 11.76 7.01
C GLN A 397 2.53 12.24 8.46
N ASN A 398 2.13 13.49 8.66
CA ASN A 398 1.82 14.05 9.99
C ASN A 398 2.95 13.89 11.04
N GLN A 399 4.20 14.10 10.63
CA GLN A 399 5.34 14.00 11.55
C GLN A 399 5.25 15.09 12.64
N PRO A 400 5.58 14.75 13.92
CA PRO A 400 5.71 15.72 14.99
C PRO A 400 6.70 16.82 14.60
N LYS A 401 6.45 18.06 15.04
CA LYS A 401 7.33 19.20 14.71
C LYS A 401 8.74 18.97 15.25
N GLU A 402 8.85 18.31 16.39
CA GLU A 402 10.09 17.92 17.07
C GLU A 402 10.99 17.04 16.17
N MET A 403 10.40 16.27 15.25
CA MET A 403 11.18 15.44 14.33
C MET A 403 11.99 16.26 13.31
N ARG A 404 11.56 17.49 13.02
CA ARG A 404 12.22 18.35 12.01
C ARG A 404 13.66 18.67 12.38
N GLU A 405 13.99 18.72 13.67
CA GLU A 405 15.36 18.99 14.15
C GLU A 405 16.34 17.87 13.76
N TYR A 406 15.84 16.66 13.54
CA TYR A 406 16.64 15.50 13.15
C TYR A 406 16.59 15.20 11.66
N MET A 407 15.82 15.97 10.89
CA MET A 407 15.69 15.86 9.43
C MET A 407 16.68 16.81 8.78
N LEU A 408 17.76 16.27 8.24
CA LEU A 408 18.87 17.06 7.73
C LEU A 408 18.77 17.19 6.20
N PRO A 409 19.01 18.40 5.63
CA PRO A 409 19.36 18.47 4.21
C PRO A 409 20.68 17.75 3.98
N ASP A 410 20.94 17.32 2.76
CA ASP A 410 22.27 16.78 2.39
C ASP A 410 23.35 17.87 2.42
N GLU A 411 24.62 17.47 2.43
CA GLU A 411 25.73 18.42 2.46
C GLU A 411 25.73 19.32 1.22
N GLY A 412 25.82 20.63 1.45
CA GLY A 412 25.72 21.63 0.38
C GLY A 412 24.29 21.95 -0.08
N TYR A 413 23.26 21.35 0.53
CA TYR A 413 21.86 21.59 0.22
C TYR A 413 21.13 22.34 1.33
N LEU A 414 20.00 22.96 0.97
CA LEU A 414 19.03 23.56 1.89
C LEU A 414 17.71 22.79 1.81
N ALA A 415 17.03 22.67 2.95
CA ALA A 415 15.67 22.14 3.01
C ALA A 415 14.66 23.28 2.89
N TYR A 416 13.65 23.09 2.04
CA TYR A 416 12.50 24.00 1.93
C TYR A 416 11.21 23.20 2.12
N SER A 417 10.19 23.87 2.67
CA SER A 417 8.84 23.32 2.79
C SER A 417 7.91 24.21 1.98
N ILE A 418 7.25 23.61 0.99
CA ILE A 418 6.21 24.25 0.19
C ILE A 418 4.89 23.63 0.65
N ASP A 419 3.96 24.49 1.05
CA ASP A 419 2.64 24.09 1.52
C ASP A 419 1.58 24.91 0.76
N LEU A 420 0.40 24.31 0.55
CA LEU A 420 -0.73 24.97 -0.08
C LEU A 420 -1.71 25.43 1.00
N PRO A 421 -1.71 26.72 1.38
CA PRO A 421 -2.48 27.18 2.53
C PRO A 421 -3.98 27.02 2.26
N GLN A 422 -4.64 26.20 3.07
CA GLN A 422 -6.08 25.98 3.03
C GLN A 422 -6.58 25.52 1.64
N ALA A 423 -5.81 24.64 0.97
CA ALA A 423 -6.16 24.13 -0.35
C ALA A 423 -7.59 23.56 -0.42
N GLU A 424 -7.98 22.75 0.57
CA GLU A 424 -9.31 22.13 0.63
C GLU A 424 -10.45 23.14 0.78
N PRO A 425 -10.45 24.06 1.78
CA PRO A 425 -11.44 25.14 1.85
C PRO A 425 -11.51 26.01 0.59
N ARG A 426 -10.38 26.29 -0.06
CA ARG A 426 -10.33 27.06 -1.30
C ARG A 426 -11.08 26.34 -2.41
N ILE A 427 -10.80 25.06 -2.64
CA ILE A 427 -11.51 24.25 -3.63
C ILE A 427 -13.01 24.21 -3.32
N MET A 428 -13.37 24.00 -2.05
CA MET A 428 -14.77 23.98 -1.61
C MET A 428 -15.52 25.29 -1.90
N ALA A 429 -14.88 26.45 -1.75
CA ALA A 429 -15.49 27.74 -2.03
C ALA A 429 -15.97 27.87 -3.49
N TYR A 430 -15.25 27.27 -4.43
CA TYR A 430 -15.59 27.31 -5.86
C TYR A 430 -16.55 26.18 -6.27
N ILE A 431 -16.43 24.98 -5.68
CA ILE A 431 -17.35 23.87 -5.94
C ILE A 431 -18.74 24.13 -5.37
N ALA A 432 -18.84 24.74 -4.19
CA ALA A 432 -20.10 25.03 -3.49
C ALA A 432 -20.70 26.41 -3.85
N PRO A 433 -20.33 26.98 -5.00
CA PRO A 433 -20.22 28.42 -5.28
C PRO A 433 -20.58 29.38 -4.12
N GLU A 434 -19.73 29.47 -3.09
CA GLU A 434 -19.99 30.30 -1.91
C GLU A 434 -19.30 31.68 -2.05
N PRO A 435 -20.03 32.78 -2.32
CA PRO A 435 -19.42 34.06 -2.69
C PRO A 435 -18.72 34.80 -1.53
N LEU A 436 -19.03 34.47 -0.28
CA LEU A 436 -18.37 35.08 0.88
C LEU A 436 -17.00 34.45 1.10
N MET A 437 -16.89 33.12 1.00
CA MET A 437 -15.65 32.35 1.06
C MET A 437 -14.75 32.69 -0.12
N GLN A 438 -15.30 32.78 -1.34
CA GLN A 438 -14.53 33.20 -2.53
C GLN A 438 -13.91 34.58 -2.31
N ARG A 439 -14.73 35.57 -1.91
CA ARG A 439 -14.23 36.92 -1.60
C ARG A 439 -13.24 36.92 -0.45
N ALA A 440 -13.42 36.09 0.56
CA ALA A 440 -12.48 35.98 1.65
C ALA A 440 -11.11 35.50 1.16
N PHE A 441 -11.08 34.47 0.33
CA PHE A 441 -9.85 33.93 -0.23
C PHE A 441 -9.18 34.87 -1.25
N GLU A 442 -9.95 35.57 -2.08
CA GLU A 442 -9.42 36.54 -3.06
C GLU A 442 -8.84 37.79 -2.40
N ASN A 443 -9.43 38.22 -1.28
CA ASN A 443 -8.99 39.41 -0.54
C ASN A 443 -8.07 39.09 0.65
N ASN A 444 -7.61 37.84 0.79
CA ASN A 444 -6.79 37.37 1.92
C ASN A 444 -7.41 37.66 3.30
N ILE A 445 -8.73 37.61 3.41
CA ILE A 445 -9.47 37.72 4.66
C ILE A 445 -9.37 36.39 5.40
N ASP A 446 -9.15 36.44 6.72
CA ASP A 446 -9.19 35.26 7.57
C ASP A 446 -10.61 34.68 7.60
N ILE A 447 -10.79 33.55 6.93
CA ILE A 447 -12.07 32.86 6.83
C ILE A 447 -12.57 32.35 8.19
N HIS A 448 -11.68 31.99 9.11
CA HIS A 448 -12.07 31.54 10.45
C HIS A 448 -12.61 32.72 11.26
N ALA A 449 -11.92 33.87 11.20
CA ALA A 449 -12.40 35.09 11.84
C ALA A 449 -13.72 35.54 11.23
N GLN A 450 -13.85 35.56 9.90
CA GLN A 450 -15.08 35.94 9.22
C GLN A 450 -16.25 34.98 9.56
N THR A 451 -16.01 33.67 9.53
CA THR A 451 -17.03 32.68 9.89
C THR A 451 -17.42 32.81 11.36
N ALA A 452 -16.47 33.03 12.26
CA ALA A 452 -16.75 33.29 13.67
C ALA A 452 -17.56 34.58 13.84
N GLY A 453 -17.21 35.65 13.13
CA GLY A 453 -17.96 36.90 13.16
C GLY A 453 -19.41 36.74 12.71
N LEU A 454 -19.65 35.93 11.67
CA LEU A 454 -21.00 35.59 11.21
C LEU A 454 -21.78 34.73 12.24
N ILE A 455 -21.13 33.73 12.85
CA ILE A 455 -21.77 32.84 13.83
C ILE A 455 -22.07 33.56 15.14
N PHE A 456 -21.12 34.35 15.65
CA PHE A 456 -21.21 35.01 16.95
C PHE A 456 -21.72 36.46 16.86
N GLY A 457 -21.95 36.98 15.65
CA GLY A 457 -22.45 38.34 15.43
C GLY A 457 -21.47 39.43 15.87
N ILE A 458 -20.16 39.18 15.73
CA ILE A 458 -19.08 40.09 16.13
C ILE A 458 -18.25 40.50 14.91
N PRO A 459 -17.69 41.74 14.89
CA PRO A 459 -16.91 42.24 13.75
C PRO A 459 -15.68 41.40 13.39
#